data_AF-A0A661LBS3-F1
#
_entry.id   AF-A0A661LBS3-F1
#
_cell.length_a   1.000
_cell.length_b   1.000
_cell.length_c   1.000
_cell.angle_alpha   90.00
_cell.angle_beta   90.00
_cell.angle_gamma   90.00
#
_symmetry.space_group_name_H-M   'P 1'
#
loop_
_entity.id
_entity.type
_entity.pdbx_description
1 polymer ?
#
loop_
_entity_poly.entity_id
_entity_poly.type
_entity_poly.pdbx_seq_one_letter_code
_entity_poly.pdbx_strand_id
1 'polypeptide(L)'
;VAITFDYGTHTGITASYNYMHITAIPLELAMAMDRLIDGEADGTKGDFIRVASDATGPLAWIRSSEDKPTTVSNSVRWKMDF
;
A
#
# COMPACT_ATOMS: atom_id res chain seq x y z
N VAL A 1 -14.37 -1.93 1.48
CA VAL A 1 -13.20 -1.25 2.07
C VAL A 1 -13.24 -1.46 3.57
N ALA A 2 -12.16 -1.96 4.16
CA ALA A 2 -12.01 -1.98 5.62
C ALA A 2 -10.69 -1.31 6.01
N ILE A 3 -10.72 -0.57 7.11
CA ILE A 3 -9.57 0.14 7.67
C ILE A 3 -9.27 -0.47 9.03
N THR A 4 -8.02 -0.90 9.23
CA THR A 4 -7.52 -1.38 10.52
C THR A 4 -6.23 -0.66 10.88
N PHE A 5 -5.93 -0.57 12.18
CA PHE A 5 -4.68 -0.02 12.70
C PHE A 5 -3.85 -1.18 13.22
N ASP A 6 -2.60 -1.25 12.80
CA ASP A 6 -1.72 -2.38 13.10
C ASP A 6 -0.26 -1.90 13.18
N TYR A 7 0.64 -2.80 13.54
CA TYR A 7 2.06 -2.57 13.59
C TYR A 7 2.81 -3.65 12.80
N GLY A 8 3.99 -3.31 12.28
CA GLY A 8 4.79 -4.30 11.56
C GLY A 8 6.13 -3.74 11.13
N THR A 9 6.89 -4.54 10.40
CA THR A 9 8.24 -4.20 9.95
C THR A 9 8.24 -3.80 8.48
N HIS A 10 9.04 -2.78 8.13
CA HIS A 10 9.21 -2.39 6.74
C HIS A 10 10.31 -3.25 6.16
N THR A 11 10.10 -3.85 4.99
CA THR A 11 11.09 -4.74 4.38
C THR A 11 12.30 -3.90 3.99
N GLY A 12 13.44 -4.13 4.65
CA GLY A 12 14.66 -3.32 4.48
C GLY A 12 14.93 -2.32 5.61
N ILE A 13 14.02 -2.16 6.59
CA ILE A 13 14.27 -1.37 7.80
C ILE A 13 13.94 -2.26 9.01
N THR A 14 14.93 -2.51 9.86
CA THR A 14 14.80 -3.25 11.12
C THR A 14 14.05 -2.45 12.20
N ALA A 15 13.07 -1.64 11.79
CA ALA A 15 12.26 -0.81 12.68
C ALA A 15 10.79 -1.18 12.48
N SER A 16 10.13 -1.51 13.58
CA SER A 16 8.69 -1.63 13.62
C SER A 16 8.06 -0.25 13.49
N TYR A 17 6.96 -0.15 12.74
CA TYR A 17 6.19 1.07 12.56
C TYR A 17 4.70 0.79 12.73
N ASN A 18 3.97 1.81 13.17
CA ASN A 18 2.51 1.79 13.21
C ASN A 18 1.97 2.20 11.83
N TYR A 19 0.92 1.52 11.37
CA TYR A 19 0.30 1.84 10.09
C TYR A 19 -1.22 1.66 10.08
N MET A 20 -1.86 2.41 9.19
CA MET A 20 -3.21 2.12 8.73
C MET A 20 -3.15 1.08 7.61
N HIS A 21 -3.88 -0.03 7.75
CA HIS A 21 -4.08 -0.99 6.68
C HIS A 21 -5.46 -0.78 6.08
N ILE A 22 -5.49 -0.50 4.77
CA ILE A 22 -6.73 -0.34 4.01
C ILE A 22 -6.85 -1.49 3.03
N THR A 23 -7.95 -2.23 3.10
CA THR A 23 -8.24 -3.37 2.24
C THR A 23 -9.33 -3.04 1.23
N ALA A 24 -9.27 -3.67 0.06
CA ALA A 24 -10.20 -3.49 -1.05
C ALA A 24 -10.33 -2.03 -1.51
N ILE A 25 -9.21 -1.28 -1.50
CA ILE A 25 -9.15 0.06 -2.07
C ILE A 25 -9.09 -0.03 -3.61
N PRO A 26 -9.89 0.75 -4.37
CA PRO A 26 -9.77 0.81 -5.82
C PRO A 26 -8.35 1.19 -6.24
N LEU A 27 -7.84 0.55 -7.29
CA LEU A 27 -6.45 0.74 -7.74
C LEU A 27 -6.15 2.20 -8.09
N GLU A 28 -7.06 2.84 -8.83
CA GLU A 28 -6.92 4.23 -9.26
C GLU A 28 -6.90 5.19 -8.06
N LEU A 29 -7.73 4.92 -7.05
CA LEU A 29 -7.73 5.70 -5.82
C LEU A 29 -6.43 5.51 -5.03
N ALA A 30 -5.93 4.27 -4.94
CA ALA A 30 -4.68 3.97 -4.24
C ALA A 30 -3.49 4.65 -4.91
N MET A 31 -3.41 4.62 -6.26
CA MET A 31 -2.37 5.32 -7.02
C MET A 31 -2.47 6.84 -6.89
N ALA A 32 -3.69 7.39 -6.85
CA ALA A 32 -3.89 8.81 -6.63
C ALA A 32 -3.44 9.25 -5.22
N MET A 33 -3.68 8.41 -4.20
CA MET A 33 -3.21 8.65 -2.83
C MET A 33 -1.70 8.60 -2.72
N ASP A 34 -1.06 7.60 -3.32
CA ASP A 34 0.40 7.47 -3.40
C ASP A 34 1.02 8.77 -3.96
N ARG A 35 0.50 9.19 -5.13
CA ARG A 35 0.96 10.41 -5.81
C ARG A 35 0.78 11.68 -5.02
N LEU A 36 -0.22 11.71 -4.14
CA LEU A 36 -0.50 12.82 -3.24
C LEU A 36 0.47 12.85 -2.06
N ILE A 37 0.86 11.67 -1.54
CA ILE A 37 1.64 11.53 -0.31
C ILE A 37 3.13 11.77 -0.56
N ASP A 38 3.73 11.12 -1.56
CA ASP A 38 5.18 11.18 -1.78
C ASP A 38 5.60 11.72 -3.15
N GLY A 39 4.61 12.02 -3.99
CA GLY A 39 4.86 12.56 -5.33
C GLY A 39 5.13 11.51 -6.39
N GLU A 40 5.08 10.23 -6.04
CA GLU A 40 5.30 9.08 -6.91
C GLU A 40 4.02 8.20 -6.96
N ALA A 41 3.82 7.48 -8.06
CA ALA A 41 2.71 6.53 -8.18
C ALA A 41 3.31 5.15 -8.43
N ASP A 42 4.12 4.68 -7.48
CA ASP A 42 4.93 3.46 -7.59
C ASP A 42 4.51 2.36 -6.60
N GLY A 43 3.95 2.72 -5.44
CA GLY A 43 3.42 1.81 -4.43
C GLY A 43 4.50 1.09 -3.62
N THR A 44 5.76 1.48 -3.81
CA THR A 44 6.95 0.83 -3.27
C THR A 44 7.77 1.69 -2.33
N LYS A 45 7.58 3.00 -2.35
CA LYS A 45 8.33 3.96 -1.54
C LYS A 45 7.40 4.83 -0.71
N GLY A 46 8.02 5.68 0.10
CA GLY A 46 7.31 6.62 0.95
C GLY A 46 6.52 5.97 2.08
N ASP A 47 5.52 6.71 2.54
CA ASP A 47 4.68 6.30 3.66
C ASP A 47 3.44 5.52 3.22
N PHE A 48 3.14 5.43 1.92
CA PHE A 48 1.97 4.75 1.38
C PHE A 48 2.35 3.63 0.41
N ILE A 49 2.33 2.39 0.89
CA ILE A 49 2.81 1.26 0.11
C ILE A 49 1.69 0.27 -0.19
N ARG A 50 1.75 -0.38 -1.35
CA ARG A 50 0.89 -1.53 -1.68
C ARG A 50 1.48 -2.80 -1.09
N VAL A 51 0.65 -3.66 -0.52
CA VAL A 51 1.06 -4.94 0.05
C VAL A 51 0.13 -6.08 -0.40
N ALA A 52 0.63 -7.32 -0.38
CA ALA A 52 -0.23 -8.49 -0.34
C ALA A 52 -0.93 -8.59 1.02
N SER A 53 -2.12 -9.18 1.08
CA SER A 53 -2.99 -9.25 2.28
C SER A 53 -2.31 -9.80 3.55
N ASP A 54 -1.23 -10.57 3.40
CA ASP A 54 -0.49 -11.31 4.43
C ASP A 54 1.04 -11.09 4.42
N ALA A 55 1.52 -10.18 3.55
CA ALA A 55 2.82 -9.52 3.47
C ALA A 55 4.13 -10.36 3.47
N THR A 56 4.82 -10.29 2.32
CA THR A 56 6.28 -10.09 2.19
C THR A 56 6.53 -8.82 1.39
N GLY A 57 6.46 -7.66 2.05
CA GLY A 57 6.94 -6.36 1.55
C GLY A 57 6.11 -5.59 0.51
N PRO A 58 6.61 -4.40 0.11
CA PRO A 58 5.93 -3.52 -0.83
C PRO A 58 5.86 -4.12 -2.24
N LEU A 59 4.78 -3.83 -2.96
CA LEU A 59 4.55 -4.28 -4.33
C LEU A 59 4.33 -3.09 -5.26
N ALA A 60 4.87 -3.13 -6.47
CA ALA A 60 4.57 -2.10 -7.48
C ALA A 60 3.08 -2.11 -7.83
N TRP A 61 2.51 -0.97 -8.23
CA TRP A 61 1.12 -0.94 -8.72
C TRP A 61 0.93 -1.81 -9.97
N ILE A 62 -0.24 -2.43 -10.10
CA ILE A 62 -0.60 -3.21 -11.29
C ILE A 62 -0.75 -2.24 -12.46
N ARG A 63 0.03 -2.43 -13.53
CA ARG A 63 -0.09 -1.63 -14.75
C ARG A 63 -1.28 -2.13 -15.56
N SER A 64 -2.03 -1.21 -16.15
CA SER A 64 -3.28 -1.46 -16.89
C SER A 64 -3.16 -2.47 -18.04
N SER A 65 -1.94 -2.75 -18.52
CA SER A 65 -1.65 -3.71 -19.59
C SER A 65 -1.47 -5.15 -19.14
N GLU A 66 -1.19 -5.42 -17.86
CA GLU A 66 -0.81 -6.78 -17.41
C GLU A 66 -1.94 -7.55 -16.76
N ASP A 67 -2.83 -6.90 -16.00
CA ASP A 67 -4.02 -7.54 -15.46
C ASP A 67 -4.98 -6.43 -15.07
N LYS A 68 -6.11 -6.26 -15.79
CA LYS A 68 -7.25 -5.56 -15.20
C LYS A 68 -7.70 -6.45 -14.05
N PRO A 69 -7.44 -6.11 -12.78
CA PRO A 69 -7.74 -7.04 -11.71
C PRO A 69 -9.26 -6.94 -11.54
N THR A 70 -10.03 -7.82 -12.16
CA THR A 70 -11.49 -7.81 -12.02
C THR A 70 -11.94 -8.20 -10.61
N THR A 71 -10.97 -8.54 -9.76
CA THR A 71 -11.07 -8.87 -8.33
C THR A 71 -10.01 -8.09 -7.54
N VAL A 72 -9.99 -6.74 -7.63
CA VAL A 72 -8.98 -5.94 -6.90
C VAL A 72 -9.28 -5.88 -5.40
N SER A 73 -8.80 -6.85 -4.63
CA SER A 73 -8.49 -6.63 -3.22
C SER A 73 -7.07 -6.05 -3.14
N ASN A 74 -6.90 -4.77 -3.48
CA ASN A 74 -5.64 -4.10 -3.13
C ASN A 74 -5.64 -3.86 -1.62
N SER A 75 -4.53 -4.23 -1.01
CA SER A 75 -4.18 -3.86 0.35
C SER A 75 -3.07 -2.82 0.31
N VAL A 76 -3.21 -1.78 1.13
CA VAL A 76 -2.20 -0.73 1.28
C VAL A 76 -1.90 -0.50 2.74
N ARG A 77 -0.65 -0.16 3.05
CA ARG A 77 -0.23 0.29 4.38
C ARG A 77 0.19 1.74 4.28
N TRP A 78 -0.42 2.58 5.11
CA TRP A 78 0.01 3.96 5.32
C TRP A 78 0.69 4.08 6.68
N LYS A 79 1.99 4.35 6.70
CA LYS A 79 2.77 4.61 7.91
C LYS A 79 2.25 5.86 8.62
N MET A 80 2.15 5.76 9.95
CA MET A 80 1.79 6.87 10.83
C MET A 80 3.04 7.38 11.54
N ASP A 81 3.27 8.69 11.48
CA ASP A 81 4.29 9.36 12.28
C ASP A 81 3.64 9.90 13.56
N PHE A 82 4.27 9.65 14.70
CA PHE A 82 3.79 10.08 16.03
C PHE A 82 4.90 10.84 16.76
#